data_AF-A0A2S5Z6K7-F1
#
_entry.id   AF-A0A2S5Z6K7-F1
#
_cell.length_a   1.000
_cell.length_b   1.000
_cell.length_c   1.000
_cell.angle_alpha   90.00
_cell.angle_beta   90.00
_cell.angle_gamma   90.00
#
_symmetry.space_group_name_H-M   'P 1'
#
loop_
_entity.id
_entity.type
_entity.pdbx_description
1 polymer ?
#
loop_
_entity_poly.entity_id
_entity_poly.type
_entity_poly.pdbx_seq_one_letter_code
_entity_poly.pdbx_strand_id
1 'polypeptide(L)'
;MIKERVITIIKHSGMKNPELEAQTGIGRYTWQNIRNKPERELKTEEIEAVIQLFPQYALWIASGEIAPEIGQTSPQYDEVDSKLDSRAEG
;
A
#
# COMPACT_ATOMS: atom_id res chain seq x y z
N MET A 1 -2.38 9.94 -8.48
CA MET A 1 -2.22 8.61 -9.11
C MET A 1 -1.28 7.68 -8.34
N ILE A 2 0.05 7.81 -8.37
CA ILE A 2 0.95 6.92 -7.56
C ILE A 2 0.83 7.20 -6.07
N LYS A 3 0.84 8.49 -5.67
CA LYS A 3 0.73 8.88 -4.26
C LYS A 3 -0.51 8.36 -3.56
N GLU A 4 -1.65 8.43 -4.22
CA GLU A 4 -2.91 7.93 -3.67
C GLU A 4 -2.88 6.42 -3.47
N ARG A 5 -2.28 5.67 -4.39
CA ARG A 5 -2.12 4.21 -4.27
C ARG A 5 -1.20 3.83 -3.11
N VAL A 6 -0.06 4.51 -2.98
CA VAL A 6 0.85 4.33 -1.84
C VAL A 6 0.14 4.62 -0.51
N ILE A 7 -0.58 5.73 -0.42
CA ILE A 7 -1.36 6.08 0.78
C ILE A 7 -2.46 5.04 1.05
N THR A 8 -3.10 4.52 0.00
CA THR A 8 -4.15 3.50 0.11
C THR A 8 -3.59 2.22 0.72
N ILE A 9 -2.44 1.74 0.25
CA ILE A 9 -1.77 0.55 0.81
C ILE A 9 -1.40 0.78 2.27
N ILE A 10 -0.76 1.92 2.56
CA ILE A 10 -0.39 2.27 3.93
C ILE A 10 -1.62 2.28 4.86
N LYS A 11 -2.76 2.79 4.40
CA LYS A 11 -4.02 2.77 5.17
C LYS A 11 -4.58 1.35 5.33
N HIS A 12 -4.63 0.60 4.24
CA HIS A 12 -5.13 -0.77 4.21
C HIS A 12 -4.31 -1.70 5.12
N SER A 13 -2.99 -1.53 5.16
CA SER A 13 -2.09 -2.31 6.03
C SER A 13 -2.31 -2.11 7.53
N GLY A 14 -2.99 -1.03 7.93
CA GLY A 14 -3.16 -0.67 9.35
C GLY A 14 -1.89 -0.19 10.07
N MET A 15 -0.72 -0.17 9.41
CA MET A 15 0.55 0.21 10.03
C MET A 15 0.54 1.66 10.52
N LYS A 16 1.03 1.88 11.73
CA LYS A 16 1.22 3.23 12.29
C LYS A 16 2.55 3.82 11.84
N ASN A 17 2.68 5.15 11.91
CA ASN A 17 3.90 5.84 11.48
C ASN A 17 5.19 5.37 12.20
N PRO A 18 5.19 5.05 13.50
CA PRO A 18 6.36 4.48 14.16
C PRO A 18 6.74 3.09 13.65
N GLU A 19 5.76 2.28 13.26
CA GLU A 19 6.00 0.94 12.69
C GLU A 19 6.60 1.05 11.29
N LEU A 20 6.08 1.97 10.47
CA LEU A 20 6.67 2.28 9.16
C LEU A 20 8.11 2.77 9.30
N GLU A 21 8.40 3.64 10.27
CA GLU A 21 9.78 4.10 10.54
C GLU A 21 10.70 2.94 10.93
N ALA A 22 10.26 2.05 11.81
CA ALA A 22 11.05 0.89 12.22
C ALA A 22 11.33 -0.08 11.05
N GLN A 23 10.38 -0.24 10.13
CA GLN A 23 10.46 -1.18 9.03
C GLN A 23 11.18 -0.63 7.79
N THR A 24 11.11 0.69 7.57
CA THR A 24 11.64 1.33 6.35
C THR A 24 12.87 2.20 6.61
N GLY A 25 13.15 2.55 7.88
CA GLY A 25 14.15 3.56 8.23
C GLY A 25 13.74 5.00 7.89
N ILE A 26 12.59 5.21 7.22
CA ILE A 26 12.09 6.54 6.84
C ILE A 26 11.33 7.16 8.03
N GLY A 27 11.69 8.39 8.37
CA GLY A 27 11.18 9.06 9.58
C GLY A 27 9.64 9.07 9.71
N ARG A 28 9.12 8.87 10.92
CA ARG A 28 7.68 8.86 11.22
C ARG A 28 6.96 10.15 10.82
N TYR A 29 7.64 11.28 10.89
CA TYR A 29 7.13 12.59 10.46
C TYR A 29 7.02 12.67 8.94
N THR A 30 7.89 11.96 8.23
CA THR A 30 7.79 11.78 6.79
C THR A 30 6.50 11.00 6.45
N TRP A 31 6.25 9.87 7.10
CA TRP A 31 4.99 9.14 6.90
C TRP A 31 3.75 9.95 7.30
N GLN A 32 3.83 10.72 8.39
CA GLN A 32 2.78 11.64 8.81
C GLN A 32 2.50 12.70 7.73
N ASN A 33 3.55 13.32 7.17
CA ASN A 33 3.41 14.33 6.13
C ASN A 33 2.86 13.74 4.82
N ILE A 34 3.26 12.52 4.42
CA ILE A 34 2.68 11.84 3.25
C ILE A 34 1.17 11.71 3.38
N ARG A 35 0.68 11.31 4.58
CA ARG A 35 -0.75 11.11 4.84
C ARG A 35 -1.54 12.42 4.88
N ASN A 36 -0.97 13.46 5.49
CA ASN A 36 -1.73 14.64 5.90
C ASN A 36 -1.52 15.86 5.00
N LYS A 37 -0.45 15.89 4.19
CA LYS A 37 -0.14 17.04 3.32
C LYS A 37 -0.37 16.67 1.85
N PRO A 38 -1.49 17.11 1.24
CA PRO A 38 -1.79 16.77 -0.15
C PRO A 38 -0.77 17.35 -1.13
N GLU A 39 -0.22 18.54 -0.86
CA GLU A 39 0.79 19.20 -1.70
C GLU A 39 2.18 18.53 -1.68
N ARG A 40 2.44 17.68 -0.68
CA ARG A 40 3.77 17.11 -0.46
C ARG A 40 4.02 15.94 -1.41
N GLU A 41 5.04 16.04 -2.23
CA GLU A 41 5.38 14.99 -3.19
C GLU A 41 5.97 13.74 -2.51
N LEU A 42 5.76 12.59 -3.16
CA LEU A 42 6.44 11.35 -2.80
C LEU A 42 7.79 11.29 -3.51
N LYS A 43 8.79 10.86 -2.77
CA LYS A 43 10.11 10.53 -3.32
C LYS A 43 10.15 9.07 -3.73
N THR A 44 11.09 8.74 -4.61
CA THR A 44 11.33 7.36 -5.07
C THR A 44 11.60 6.41 -3.90
N GLU A 45 12.44 6.81 -2.95
CA GLU A 45 12.77 6.00 -1.75
C GLU A 45 11.53 5.57 -0.96
N GLU A 46 10.49 6.41 -0.94
CA GLU A 46 9.25 6.18 -0.18
C GLU A 46 8.32 5.23 -0.93
N ILE A 47 8.34 5.28 -2.25
CA ILE A 47 7.61 4.35 -3.12
C ILE A 47 8.27 2.97 -3.03
N GLU A 48 9.59 2.91 -3.15
CA GLU A 48 10.38 1.68 -3.05
C GLU A 48 10.20 1.01 -1.69
N ALA A 49 10.23 1.77 -0.59
CA ALA A 49 9.99 1.25 0.75
C ALA A 49 8.60 0.58 0.86
N VAL A 50 7.56 1.17 0.27
CA VAL A 50 6.21 0.58 0.29
C VAL A 50 6.12 -0.65 -0.61
N ILE A 51 6.77 -0.65 -1.77
CA ILE A 51 6.86 -1.84 -2.63
C ILE A 51 7.59 -2.99 -1.90
N GLN A 52 8.65 -2.70 -1.15
CA GLN A 52 9.37 -3.71 -0.39
C GLN A 52 8.54 -4.31 0.75
N LEU A 53 7.71 -3.51 1.43
CA LEU A 53 6.81 -4.00 2.47
C LEU A 53 5.61 -4.77 1.91
N PHE A 54 5.11 -4.36 0.74
CA PHE A 54 3.91 -4.93 0.11
C PHE A 54 4.17 -5.28 -1.36
N PRO A 55 5.04 -6.26 -1.64
CA PRO A 55 5.45 -6.61 -3.00
C PRO A 55 4.30 -7.09 -3.89
N GLN A 56 3.23 -7.63 -3.29
CA GLN A 56 2.01 -8.04 -3.99
C GLN A 56 1.27 -6.86 -4.65
N TYR A 57 1.54 -5.62 -4.23
CA TYR A 57 0.89 -4.43 -4.79
C TYR A 57 1.78 -3.65 -5.77
N ALA A 58 2.97 -4.16 -6.13
CA ALA A 58 3.95 -3.43 -6.93
C ALA A 58 3.41 -3.00 -8.31
N LEU A 59 2.80 -3.93 -9.06
CA LEU A 59 2.17 -3.65 -10.35
C LEU A 59 1.07 -2.59 -10.19
N TRP A 60 0.23 -2.77 -9.17
CA TRP A 60 -0.86 -1.85 -8.91
C TRP A 60 -0.37 -0.44 -8.55
N ILE A 61 0.70 -0.30 -7.75
CA ILE A 61 1.33 1.00 -7.45
C ILE A 61 1.85 1.68 -8.71
N ALA A 62 2.43 0.93 -9.64
CA ALA A 62 3.05 1.46 -10.84
C ALA A 62 1.99 1.81 -11.91
N SER A 63 1.26 0.83 -12.42
CA SER A 63 0.35 1.00 -13.57
C SER A 63 -1.12 1.13 -13.18
N GLY A 64 -1.52 0.58 -12.02
CA GLY A 64 -2.91 0.60 -11.55
C GLY A 64 -3.67 -0.63 -11.99
N GLU A 65 -2.99 -1.52 -12.70
CA GLU A 65 -3.47 -2.83 -13.12
C GLU A 65 -3.20 -3.85 -12.02
N ILE A 66 -3.89 -4.99 -12.12
CA ILE A 66 -3.69 -6.16 -11.29
C ILE A 66 -3.45 -7.36 -12.21
N ALA A 67 -2.68 -8.31 -11.72
CA ALA A 67 -2.47 -9.63 -12.32
C ALA A 67 -2.56 -10.68 -11.18
N PRO A 68 -3.77 -10.99 -10.68
CA PRO A 68 -3.97 -11.89 -9.54
C PRO A 68 -3.36 -13.27 -9.77
N GLU A 69 -3.30 -13.74 -11.02
CA GLU A 69 -2.71 -15.01 -11.40
C GLU A 69 -1.22 -15.15 -11.07
N ILE A 70 -0.51 -14.03 -10.89
CA ILE A 70 0.90 -13.99 -10.44
C ILE A 70 1.06 -13.33 -9.08
N GLY A 71 -0.02 -13.22 -8.30
CA GLY A 71 -0.01 -12.63 -6.96
C GLY A 71 0.19 -11.11 -6.95
N GLN A 72 -0.02 -10.43 -8.08
CA GLN A 72 0.00 -8.97 -8.16
C GLN A 72 -1.43 -8.43 -8.05
N THR A 73 -1.84 -8.02 -6.86
CA THR A 73 -3.23 -7.65 -6.56
C THR A 73 -3.35 -6.17 -6.18
N SER A 74 -4.51 -5.80 -5.66
CA SER A 74 -4.75 -4.48 -5.09
C SER A 74 -5.50 -4.62 -3.77
N PRO A 75 -5.42 -3.65 -2.85
CA PRO A 75 -6.18 -3.67 -1.61
C PRO A 75 -7.68 -3.94 -1.82
N GLN A 76 -8.28 -3.32 -2.84
CA GLN A 76 -9.70 -3.48 -3.14
C GLN A 76 -10.05 -4.89 -3.64
N TYR A 77 -9.14 -5.52 -4.42
CA TYR A 77 -9.30 -6.89 -4.88
C TYR A 77 -9.26 -7.87 -3.70
N ASP A 78 -8.25 -7.74 -2.84
CA ASP A 78 -8.06 -8.59 -1.67
C ASP A 78 -9.25 -8.50 -0.69
N GLU A 79 -9.83 -7.29 -0.52
CA GLU A 79 -11.03 -7.09 0.30
C GLU A 79 -12.29 -7.80 -0.25
N VAL A 80 -12.41 -7.90 -1.58
CA VAL A 80 -13.55 -8.56 -2.22
C VAL A 80 -13.36 -10.07 -2.21
N ASP A 81 -12.16 -10.52 -2.55
CA ASP A 81 -11.78 -11.94 -2.58
C ASP A 81 -11.99 -12.59 -1.21
N SER A 82 -11.51 -11.92 -0.15
CA SER A 82 -11.70 -12.38 1.24
C SER A 82 -13.18 -12.57 1.64
N LYS A 83 -14.09 -11.75 1.09
CA LYS A 83 -15.54 -11.82 1.37
C LYS A 83 -16.24 -12.93 0.60
N LEU A 84 -15.73 -13.31 -0.58
CA LEU A 84 -16.27 -14.41 -1.37
C LEU A 84 -15.95 -15.76 -0.72
N ASP A 85 -14.72 -15.92 -0.22
CA ASP A 85 -14.30 -17.11 0.53
C ASP A 85 -15.22 -17.34 1.75
N SER A 86 -15.46 -16.28 2.52
CA SER A 86 -16.30 -16.31 3.71
C SER A 86 -17.79 -16.67 3.44
N ARG A 87 -18.26 -16.50 2.20
CA ARG A 87 -19.67 -16.76 1.81
C ARG A 87 -19.87 -18.17 1.27
N ALA A 88 -18.82 -18.84 0.81
CA ALA A 88 -18.89 -20.21 0.31
C ALA A 88 -18.99 -21.25 1.45
N GLU A 89 -18.69 -20.85 2.69
CA GLU A 89 -18.64 -21.72 3.88
C GLU A 89 -19.94 -21.76 4.70
N GLY A 90 -21.08 -21.26 4.18
CA GLY A 90 -22.39 -21.25 4.86
C GLY A 90 -23.51 -21.84 4.02
#